data_AF-N1VRU1-F1
#
_entry.id   AF-N1VRU1-F1
#
_cell.length_a   1.000
_cell.length_b   1.000
_cell.length_c   1.000
_cell.angle_alpha   90.00
_cell.angle_beta   90.00
_cell.angle_gamma   90.00
#
_symmetry.space_group_name_H-M   'P 1'
#
loop_
_entity.id
_entity.type
_entity.pdbx_description
1 polymer ?
#
loop_
_entity_poly.entity_id
_entity_poly.type
_entity_poly.pdbx_seq_one_letter_code
_entity_poly.pdbx_strand_id
1 'polypeptide(L)'
;MLAKDPTGKDATKFPHKYGETALPILIAMMKQQGSNIGQYSCRMFGGASMFKGINSQFLQNIGEQNIAIVKKFMEENKIPVIVEDVAGNEGRTISLYCDDGRVLLKKAGMEKYLYKVR
;
A
#
# COMPACT_ATOMS: atom_id res chain seq x y z
N MET A 1 -2.68 0.09 10.31
CA MET A 1 -3.49 0.20 9.08
C MET A 1 -4.20 -1.13 8.85
N LEU A 2 -5.47 -1.12 8.46
CA LEU A 2 -6.26 -2.33 8.19
C LEU A 2 -6.91 -2.21 6.80
N ALA A 3 -7.37 -3.32 6.23
CA ALA A 3 -7.98 -3.27 4.89
C ALA A 3 -9.32 -2.54 4.93
N LYS A 4 -10.12 -2.85 5.96
CA LYS A 4 -11.47 -2.36 6.20
C LYS A 4 -11.65 -2.04 7.69
N ASP A 5 -12.57 -1.14 7.99
CA ASP A 5 -13.03 -0.88 9.36
C ASP A 5 -13.98 -2.00 9.82
N PRO A 6 -13.58 -2.82 10.81
CA PRO A 6 -14.45 -3.89 11.31
C PRO A 6 -15.67 -3.38 12.08
N THR A 7 -15.65 -2.13 12.54
CA THR A 7 -16.72 -1.52 13.36
C THR A 7 -17.64 -0.60 12.57
N GLY A 8 -17.18 -0.13 11.40
CA GLY A 8 -17.85 0.88 10.57
C GLY A 8 -17.93 2.29 11.17
N LYS A 9 -17.45 2.52 12.40
CA LYS A 9 -17.51 3.81 13.11
C LYS A 9 -16.18 4.55 13.13
N ASP A 10 -15.07 3.82 13.07
CA ASP A 10 -13.72 4.37 13.14
C ASP A 10 -13.28 5.01 11.82
N ALA A 11 -13.78 4.52 10.68
CA ALA A 11 -13.45 5.05 9.36
C ALA A 11 -13.86 6.52 9.21
N THR A 12 -14.94 6.96 9.87
CA THR A 12 -15.37 8.35 9.87
C THR A 12 -14.38 9.26 10.62
N LYS A 13 -13.76 8.75 11.69
CA LYS A 13 -12.82 9.51 12.53
C LYS A 13 -11.39 9.42 12.03
N PHE A 14 -11.01 8.28 11.45
CA PHE A 14 -9.64 7.97 11.00
C PHE A 14 -9.65 7.33 9.60
N PRO A 15 -10.14 8.02 8.55
CA PRO A 15 -10.30 7.43 7.23
C PRO A 15 -8.98 7.02 6.57
N HIS A 16 -7.85 7.57 7.00
CA HIS A 16 -6.53 7.21 6.47
C HIS A 16 -5.98 5.88 7.03
N LYS A 17 -6.63 5.29 8.05
CA LYS A 17 -6.22 4.03 8.66
C LYS A 17 -6.64 2.80 7.85
N TYR A 18 -7.63 2.95 6.97
CA TYR A 18 -8.28 1.84 6.26
C TYR A 18 -8.06 1.94 4.76
N GLY A 19 -7.70 0.83 4.11
CA GLY A 19 -7.48 0.81 2.65
C GLY A 19 -8.70 1.25 1.84
N GLU A 20 -9.90 0.79 2.22
CA GLU A 20 -11.17 1.13 1.55
C GLU A 20 -11.45 2.65 1.51
N THR A 21 -11.02 3.39 2.52
CA THR A 21 -11.26 4.84 2.60
C THR A 21 -10.03 5.67 2.22
N ALA A 22 -8.84 5.22 2.59
CA ALA A 22 -7.59 5.93 2.33
C ALA A 22 -7.28 6.04 0.83
N LEU A 23 -7.52 4.98 0.05
CA LEU A 23 -7.22 4.96 -1.38
C LEU A 23 -8.11 5.94 -2.18
N PRO A 24 -9.45 5.92 -2.06
CA PRO A 24 -10.28 6.94 -2.70
C PRO A 24 -9.91 8.37 -2.32
N ILE A 25 -9.62 8.62 -1.04
CA ILE A 25 -9.25 9.95 -0.55
C ILE A 25 -7.93 10.40 -1.19
N LEU A 26 -6.92 9.52 -1.25
CA LEU A 26 -5.65 9.82 -1.90
C LEU A 26 -5.84 10.19 -3.38
N ILE A 27 -6.63 9.40 -4.12
CA ILE A 27 -6.92 9.68 -5.53
C ILE A 27 -7.64 11.04 -5.70
N ALA A 28 -8.60 11.34 -4.81
CA ALA A 28 -9.31 12.62 -4.83
C ALA A 28 -8.36 13.80 -4.58
N MET A 29 -7.47 13.68 -3.58
CA MET A 29 -6.48 14.71 -3.27
C MET A 29 -5.51 14.92 -4.45
N MET A 30 -5.03 13.84 -5.08
CA MET A 30 -4.16 13.94 -6.26
C MET A 30 -4.88 14.62 -7.44
N LYS A 31 -6.16 14.30 -7.67
CA LYS A 31 -6.97 14.96 -8.70
C LYS A 31 -7.15 16.45 -8.42
N GLN A 32 -7.34 16.85 -7.17
CA GLN A 32 -7.45 18.26 -6.77
C GLN A 32 -6.15 19.05 -7.05
N GLN A 33 -5.00 18.37 -7.06
CA GLN A 33 -3.71 18.97 -7.47
C GLN A 33 -3.53 19.01 -9.01
N GLY A 34 -4.56 18.70 -9.80
CA GLY A 34 -4.54 18.80 -11.25
C GLY A 34 -4.03 17.55 -11.99
N SER A 35 -3.81 16.44 -11.28
CA SER A 35 -3.36 15.19 -11.90
C SER A 35 -4.52 14.32 -12.39
N ASN A 36 -4.26 13.52 -13.43
CA ASN A 36 -5.25 12.63 -14.04
C ASN A 36 -4.94 11.17 -13.70
N ILE A 37 -5.98 10.38 -13.45
CA ILE A 37 -5.88 8.95 -13.12
C ILE A 37 -5.09 8.14 -14.15
N GLY A 38 -5.17 8.50 -15.44
CA GLY A 38 -4.41 7.85 -16.51
C GLY A 38 -2.89 8.07 -16.44
N GLN A 39 -2.42 9.00 -15.60
CA GLN A 39 -1.00 9.26 -15.35
C GLN A 39 -0.47 8.48 -14.14
N TYR A 40 -1.34 7.78 -13.40
CA TYR A 40 -0.97 7.14 -12.16
C TYR A 40 -0.34 5.78 -12.42
N SER A 41 0.59 5.42 -11.55
CA SER A 41 1.14 4.06 -11.45
C SER A 41 1.25 3.71 -9.98
N CYS A 42 1.11 2.43 -9.66
CA CYS A 42 1.17 1.94 -8.29
C CYS A 42 2.43 1.11 -8.07
N ARG A 43 3.10 1.36 -6.94
CA ARG A 43 4.19 0.52 -6.43
C ARG A 43 3.81 0.06 -5.03
N MET A 44 3.72 -1.25 -4.84
CA MET A 44 3.24 -1.84 -3.60
C MET A 44 4.42 -2.39 -2.79
N PHE A 45 4.49 -2.00 -1.52
CA PHE A 45 5.52 -2.43 -0.58
C PHE A 45 4.92 -2.82 0.76
N GLY A 46 5.41 -3.90 1.39
CA GLY A 46 5.05 -4.26 2.76
C GLY A 46 4.08 -5.43 2.87
N GLY A 47 3.13 -5.38 3.81
CA GLY A 47 2.22 -6.51 4.07
C GLY A 47 2.91 -7.75 4.65
N ALA A 48 4.10 -7.60 5.24
CA ALA A 48 4.81 -8.71 5.87
C ALA A 48 4.09 -9.20 7.13
N SER A 49 4.03 -10.52 7.29
CA SER A 49 3.57 -11.20 8.49
C SER A 49 4.77 -11.57 9.36
N MET A 50 5.22 -10.61 10.19
CA MET A 50 6.41 -10.75 11.04
C MET A 50 6.17 -11.65 12.27
N PHE A 51 4.92 -11.97 12.60
CA PHE A 51 4.54 -12.72 13.80
C PHE A 51 3.99 -14.11 13.47
N LYS A 52 4.82 -14.97 12.88
CA LYS A 52 4.45 -16.36 12.52
C LYS A 52 4.18 -17.30 13.72
N GLY A 53 4.29 -16.83 14.97
CA GLY A 53 4.11 -17.63 16.19
C GLY A 53 2.93 -17.24 17.09
N ILE A 54 2.14 -16.23 16.70
CA ILE A 54 0.96 -15.84 17.48
C ILE A 54 -0.26 -16.57 16.89
N ASN A 55 -0.95 -17.38 17.70
CA ASN A 55 -2.14 -18.19 17.33
C ASN A 55 -3.38 -17.36 16.97
N SER A 56 -3.23 -16.11 16.53
CA SER A 56 -4.33 -15.29 16.04
C SER A 56 -4.33 -15.33 14.51
N GLN A 57 -5.21 -16.15 13.94
CA GLN A 57 -5.47 -16.19 12.49
C GLN A 57 -5.80 -14.80 11.94
N PHE A 58 -6.39 -13.91 12.76
CA PHE A 58 -6.65 -12.52 12.41
C PHE A 58 -5.36 -11.73 12.14
N LEU A 59 -4.36 -11.81 13.03
CA LEU A 59 -3.09 -11.09 12.86
C LEU A 59 -2.27 -11.59 11.67
N GLN A 60 -2.38 -12.88 11.34
CA GLN A 60 -1.67 -13.47 10.21
C GLN A 60 -2.17 -12.95 8.85
N ASN A 61 -3.45 -12.56 8.75
CA ASN A 61 -4.09 -12.21 7.48
C ASN A 61 -4.11 -10.69 7.17
N ILE A 62 -3.74 -9.81 8.10
CA ILE A 62 -3.84 -8.36 7.88
C ILE A 62 -3.02 -7.91 6.67
N GLY A 63 -1.81 -8.44 6.51
CA GLY A 63 -0.94 -8.11 5.38
C GLY A 63 -1.56 -8.50 4.04
N GLU A 64 -2.09 -9.73 3.95
CA GLU A 64 -2.74 -10.25 2.74
C GLU A 64 -4.01 -9.48 2.40
N GLN A 65 -4.84 -9.16 3.40
CA GLN A 65 -6.04 -8.34 3.21
C GLN A 65 -5.71 -6.92 2.70
N ASN A 66 -4.66 -6.30 3.26
CA ASN A 66 -4.20 -4.98 2.79
C ASN A 66 -3.69 -5.04 1.35
N ILE A 67 -2.99 -6.11 0.97
CA ILE A 67 -2.54 -6.30 -0.41
C ILE A 67 -3.74 -6.47 -1.34
N ALA A 68 -4.69 -7.33 -0.97
CA ALA A 68 -5.87 -7.62 -1.78
C ALA A 68 -6.74 -6.37 -2.02
N ILE A 69 -6.98 -5.54 -1.00
CA ILE A 69 -7.79 -4.33 -1.15
C ILE A 69 -7.13 -3.32 -2.08
N VAL A 70 -5.80 -3.16 -1.99
CA VAL A 70 -5.05 -2.27 -2.87
C VAL A 70 -5.10 -2.79 -4.30
N LYS A 71 -4.84 -4.08 -4.54
CA LYS A 71 -4.91 -4.66 -5.89
C LYS A 71 -6.27 -4.46 -6.53
N LYS A 72 -7.33 -4.80 -5.80
CA LYS A 72 -8.71 -4.64 -6.26
C LYS A 72 -9.00 -3.19 -6.64
N PHE A 73 -8.65 -2.24 -5.76
CA PHE A 73 -8.87 -0.82 -6.02
C PHE A 73 -8.11 -0.33 -7.26
N MET A 74 -6.85 -0.74 -7.44
CA MET A 74 -6.03 -0.35 -8.59
C MET A 74 -6.60 -0.92 -9.90
N GLU A 75 -7.04 -2.18 -9.89
CA GLU A 75 -7.71 -2.83 -11.03
C GLU A 75 -9.00 -2.10 -11.43
N GLU A 76 -9.89 -1.84 -10.47
CA GLU A 76 -11.16 -1.12 -10.69
C GLU A 76 -10.94 0.28 -11.27
N ASN A 77 -9.84 0.93 -10.89
CA ASN A 77 -9.48 2.28 -11.34
C ASN A 77 -8.52 2.31 -12.54
N LYS A 78 -8.19 1.14 -13.11
CA LYS A 78 -7.24 1.00 -14.24
C LYS A 78 -5.86 1.63 -13.98
N ILE A 79 -5.39 1.56 -12.74
CA ILE A 79 -4.06 2.03 -12.34
C ILE A 79 -3.10 0.84 -12.40
N PRO A 80 -2.07 0.86 -13.26
CA PRO A 80 -1.13 -0.25 -13.37
C PRO A 80 -0.27 -0.38 -12.11
N VAL A 81 -0.19 -1.59 -11.56
CA VAL A 81 0.78 -1.94 -10.52
C VAL A 81 2.09 -2.33 -11.22
N ILE A 82 3.10 -1.47 -11.14
CA ILE A 82 4.37 -1.62 -11.87
C ILE A 82 5.48 -2.29 -11.03
N VAL A 83 5.32 -2.31 -9.70
CA VAL A 83 6.25 -2.96 -8.77
C VAL A 83 5.47 -3.54 -7.61
N GLU A 84 5.80 -4.77 -7.25
CA GLU A 84 5.26 -5.45 -6.08
C GLU A 84 6.40 -6.06 -5.25
N ASP A 85 6.65 -5.52 -4.06
CA ASP A 85 7.48 -6.15 -3.03
C ASP A 85 6.66 -6.25 -1.74
N VAL A 86 5.74 -7.21 -1.77
CA VAL A 86 4.73 -7.42 -0.74
C VAL A 86 4.89 -8.77 -0.03
N ALA A 87 4.09 -9.01 1.01
CA ALA A 87 4.08 -10.24 1.80
C ALA A 87 5.45 -10.58 2.41
N GLY A 88 5.68 -11.86 2.75
CA GLY A 88 6.87 -12.33 3.45
C GLY A 88 6.81 -12.11 4.95
N ASN A 89 7.94 -12.29 5.63
CA ASN A 89 8.05 -12.30 7.10
C ASN A 89 9.01 -11.22 7.64
N GLU A 90 9.47 -10.31 6.79
CA GLU A 90 10.49 -9.32 7.13
C GLU A 90 9.94 -7.90 6.95
N GLY A 91 10.25 -7.05 7.93
CA GLY A 91 9.99 -5.62 7.87
C GLY A 91 10.76 -4.96 6.73
N ARG A 92 10.18 -3.88 6.20
CA ARG A 92 10.74 -3.09 5.10
C ARG A 92 10.59 -1.61 5.40
N THR A 93 11.61 -0.83 5.05
CA THR A 93 11.55 0.63 5.05
C THR A 93 11.62 1.12 3.61
N ILE A 94 10.73 2.03 3.23
CA ILE A 94 10.77 2.67 1.92
C ILE A 94 11.05 4.17 2.05
N SER A 95 11.77 4.72 1.09
CA SER A 95 11.87 6.16 0.86
C SER A 95 11.44 6.47 -0.56
N LEU A 96 10.37 7.26 -0.71
CA LEU A 96 9.87 7.74 -2.00
C LEU A 96 10.49 9.11 -2.29
N TYR A 97 11.14 9.21 -3.44
CA TYR A 97 11.68 10.45 -3.97
C TYR A 97 10.63 11.10 -4.87
N CYS A 98 10.00 12.18 -4.39
CA CYS A 98 8.85 12.81 -5.08
C CYS A 98 9.24 13.55 -6.38
N ASP A 99 10.52 13.87 -6.54
CA ASP A 99 11.09 14.53 -7.72
C ASP A 99 11.03 13.63 -8.97
N ASP A 100 11.30 12.34 -8.83
CA ASP A 100 11.40 11.42 -9.98
C ASP A 100 10.71 10.06 -9.79
N GLY A 101 10.13 9.82 -8.63
CA GLY A 101 9.40 8.60 -8.31
C GLY A 101 10.28 7.39 -8.00
N ARG A 102 11.60 7.58 -7.77
CA ARG A 102 12.45 6.51 -7.27
C ARG A 102 12.01 6.04 -5.90
N VAL A 103 12.21 4.76 -5.63
CA VAL A 103 12.01 4.18 -4.30
C VAL A 103 13.30 3.52 -3.83
N LEU A 104 13.78 3.90 -2.65
CA LEU A 104 14.79 3.15 -1.92
C LEU A 104 14.10 2.17 -0.99
N LEU A 105 14.33 0.87 -1.19
CA LEU A 105 13.81 -0.20 -0.34
C LEU A 105 14.94 -0.75 0.53
N LYS A 106 14.73 -0.75 1.86
CA LYS A 106 15.60 -1.41 2.83
C LYS A 106 14.86 -2.60 3.44
N LYS A 107 15.42 -3.80 3.30
CA LYS A 107 14.86 -5.06 3.79
C LYS A 107 15.97 -5.93 4.36
N ALA A 108 15.84 -6.39 5.60
CA ALA A 108 16.79 -7.31 6.24
C ALA A 108 18.27 -6.87 6.17
N GLY A 109 18.53 -5.56 6.31
CA GLY A 109 19.89 -4.99 6.21
C GLY A 109 20.41 -4.82 4.79
N MET A 110 19.67 -5.25 3.76
CA MET A 110 19.98 -5.02 2.36
C MET A 110 19.24 -3.78 1.83
N GLU A 111 19.92 -2.98 1.02
CA GLU A 111 19.36 -1.80 0.36
C GLU A 111 19.30 -2.00 -1.15
N LYS A 112 18.16 -1.67 -1.75
CA LYS A 112 17.94 -1.78 -3.19
C LYS A 112 17.23 -0.53 -3.71
N TYR A 113 17.81 0.11 -4.72
CA TYR A 113 17.15 1.17 -5.48
C TYR A 113 16.20 0.57 -6.52
N LEU A 114 14.97 1.08 -6.53
CA LEU A 114 13.94 0.73 -7.49
C LEU A 114 13.65 1.96 -8.36
N TYR A 115 14.24 1.98 -9.54
CA TYR A 115 14.08 3.07 -10.51
C TYR A 115 12.73 3.03 -11.22
N LYS A 116 12.42 4.13 -11.91
CA LYS A 116 11.29 4.24 -12.83
C LYS A 116 11.43 3.17 -13.91
N VAL A 117 10.53 2.18 -13.91
CA VAL A 117 10.32 1.35 -15.11
C VAL A 117 9.71 2.33 -16.11
N ARG A 118 10.40 2.55 -17.22
CA ARG A 118 9.92 3.44 -18.30
C ARG A 118 8.58 2.98 -18.83
#